data_AF-A0A0M3I9S7-F1
#
_entry.id   AF-A0A0M3I9S7-F1
#
_cell.length_a   1.000
_cell.length_b   1.000
_cell.length_c   1.000
_cell.angle_alpha   90.00
_cell.angle_beta   90.00
_cell.angle_gamma   90.00
#
_symmetry.space_group_name_H-M   'P 1'
#
loop_
_entity.id
_entity.type
_entity.pdbx_description
1 polymer ?
#
loop_
_entity_poly.entity_id
_entity_poly.type
_entity_poly.pdbx_seq_one_letter_code
_entity_poly.pdbx_strand_id
1 'polypeptide(L)'
;MDVLKFFQVVGKMAMSAPKDGEMLSGVLVRRNFNYHLMRADDLSAYTELSNSVLTQKESIYYNGTMSLLLHNLQQVSGDVVLEHIDSKDPSEPTHLIRMFNDSVRVNVYFAQHVAIIEWTSNPVNDMFADATLAAVLHAHTNPIPDKHLGKWDEKPEPAECIRKTLSEVCGDDAVVDVVGHSIHLEVDGKSANIDIDTMQITCSDQLLHHLISSVCQKMMYALTPVCSAAPSKQTI
;
A
#
# COMPACT_ATOMS: atom_id res chain seq x y z
N MET A 1 34.68 -9.79 32.30
CA MET A 1 34.80 -8.39 32.77
C MET A 1 34.17 -7.54 31.68
N ASP A 2 32.90 -7.17 31.85
CA ASP A 2 32.18 -6.40 30.82
C ASP A 2 32.73 -4.98 30.80
N VAL A 3 33.28 -4.58 29.66
CA VAL A 3 33.82 -3.24 29.47
C VAL A 3 32.64 -2.28 29.23
N LEU A 4 32.33 -1.46 30.23
CA LEU A 4 31.37 -0.37 30.11
C LEU A 4 31.83 0.60 29.00
N LYS A 5 30.96 0.86 28.03
CA LYS A 5 31.15 1.87 26.99
C LYS A 5 30.21 3.05 27.24
N PHE A 6 30.78 4.24 27.27
CA PHE A 6 30.04 5.48 27.41
C PHE A 6 29.87 6.15 26.05
N PHE A 7 28.73 6.83 25.85
CA PHE A 7 28.46 7.65 24.68
C PHE A 7 27.95 9.03 25.12
N GLN A 8 28.14 10.02 24.26
CA GLN A 8 27.65 11.39 24.45
C GLN A 8 26.49 11.64 23.49
N VAL A 9 25.38 12.14 24.00
CA VAL A 9 24.26 12.59 23.17
C VAL A 9 24.57 14.00 22.68
N VAL A 10 24.44 14.25 21.37
CA VAL A 10 24.73 15.56 20.75
C VAL A 10 23.61 15.97 19.79
N GLY A 11 23.65 17.21 19.30
CA GLY A 11 22.68 17.73 18.33
C GLY A 11 21.29 17.94 18.92
N LYS A 12 20.27 17.83 18.07
CA LYS A 12 18.86 18.01 18.43
C LYS A 12 18.41 17.02 19.51
N MET A 13 19.02 15.84 19.56
CA MET A 13 18.74 14.83 20.60
C MET A 13 19.15 15.30 22.00
N ALA A 14 20.13 16.20 22.11
CA ALA A 14 20.58 16.76 23.38
C ALA A 14 19.74 17.95 23.86
N MET A 15 18.74 18.41 23.08
CA MET A 15 17.91 19.57 23.43
C MET A 15 16.89 19.27 24.53
N SER A 16 16.52 18.00 24.73
CA SER A 16 15.59 17.56 25.77
C SER A 16 16.24 16.50 26.63
N ALA A 17 16.18 16.68 27.96
CA ALA A 17 16.62 15.66 28.88
C ALA A 17 15.72 14.41 28.75
N PRO A 18 16.30 13.20 28.65
CA PRO A 18 15.52 11.97 28.53
C PRO A 18 14.74 11.71 29.81
N LYS A 19 13.52 11.20 29.68
CA LYS A 19 12.70 10.72 30.79
C LYS A 19 13.04 9.28 31.12
N ASP A 20 12.77 8.88 32.35
CA ASP A 20 12.94 7.48 32.75
C ASP A 20 12.04 6.57 31.89
N GLY A 21 12.62 5.51 31.34
CA GLY A 21 11.96 4.61 30.39
C GLY A 21 11.83 5.11 28.95
N GLU A 22 12.30 6.32 28.62
CA GLU A 22 12.22 6.85 27.25
C GLU A 22 13.23 6.16 26.32
N MET A 23 12.74 5.65 25.19
CA MET A 23 13.60 5.02 24.18
C MET A 23 14.33 6.07 23.36
N LEU A 24 15.65 6.09 23.46
CA LEU A 24 16.51 6.91 22.60
C LEU A 24 16.89 6.16 21.33
N SER A 25 16.51 6.69 20.17
CA SER A 25 16.82 6.14 18.85
C SER A 25 17.56 7.15 17.98
N GLY A 26 18.67 6.74 17.37
CA GLY A 26 19.49 7.58 16.51
C GLY A 26 20.70 6.86 15.93
N VAL A 27 21.60 7.64 15.34
CA VAL A 27 22.84 7.15 14.73
C VAL A 27 23.97 7.25 15.76
N LEU A 28 24.64 6.13 16.03
CA LEU A 28 25.80 6.07 16.91
C LEU A 28 27.08 6.14 16.08
N VAL A 29 27.80 7.26 16.19
CA VAL A 29 29.07 7.50 15.48
C VAL A 29 30.23 7.28 16.42
N ARG A 30 31.19 6.45 16.02
CA ARG A 30 32.44 6.25 16.75
C ARG A 30 33.56 7.07 16.11
N ARG A 31 34.10 8.05 16.85
CA ARG A 31 35.33 8.77 16.46
C ARG A 31 36.43 8.38 17.44
N ASN A 32 37.37 7.55 16.98
CA ASN A 32 38.43 6.95 17.79
C ASN A 32 37.86 6.09 18.95
N PHE A 33 37.92 6.57 20.18
CA PHE A 33 37.40 5.90 21.38
C PHE A 33 36.12 6.55 21.92
N ASN A 34 35.69 7.68 21.34
CA ASN A 34 34.47 8.39 21.74
C ASN A 34 33.29 7.95 20.88
N TYR A 35 32.14 7.78 21.52
CA TYR A 35 30.89 7.46 20.88
C TYR A 35 29.95 8.66 21.00
N HIS A 36 29.35 9.07 19.89
CA HIS A 36 28.37 10.15 19.84
C HIS A 36 27.05 9.61 19.31
N LEU A 37 25.97 9.81 20.06
CA LEU A 37 24.61 9.48 19.64
C LEU A 37 23.89 10.75 19.18
N MET A 38 23.34 10.74 17.98
CA MET A 38 22.68 11.91 17.37
C MET A 38 21.54 11.50 16.44
N ARG A 39 20.72 12.47 16.00
CA ARG A 39 19.76 12.25 14.92
C ARG A 39 20.50 12.18 13.58
N ALA A 40 19.98 11.42 12.62
CA ALA A 40 20.59 11.31 11.28
C ALA A 40 20.77 12.68 10.60
N ASP A 41 19.82 13.61 10.80
CA ASP A 41 19.88 14.97 10.25
C ASP A 41 21.04 15.81 10.77
N ASP A 42 21.59 15.48 11.94
CA ASP A 42 22.69 16.21 12.56
C ASP A 42 24.06 15.64 12.15
N LEU A 43 24.09 14.56 11.37
CA LEU A 43 25.33 13.83 11.03
C LEU A 43 26.35 14.75 10.33
N SER A 44 25.91 15.59 9.40
CA SER A 44 26.77 16.54 8.67
C SER A 44 27.26 17.71 9.52
N ALA A 45 26.59 18.02 10.63
CA ALA A 45 26.99 19.09 11.53
C ALA A 45 28.08 18.66 12.53
N TYR A 46 28.15 17.37 12.87
CA TYR A 46 29.06 16.84 13.89
C TYR A 46 30.10 15.86 13.34
N THR A 47 29.99 15.48 12.06
CA THR A 47 30.91 14.57 11.38
C THR A 47 31.23 15.09 9.98
N GLU A 48 32.26 14.54 9.35
CA GLU A 48 32.58 14.79 7.94
C GLU A 48 31.68 13.98 6.98
N LEU A 49 30.69 13.24 7.51
CA LEU A 49 29.74 12.47 6.71
C LEU A 49 28.61 13.39 6.25
N SER A 50 28.44 13.52 4.93
CA SER A 50 27.27 14.14 4.33
C SER A 50 26.15 13.12 4.18
N ASN A 51 24.91 13.51 4.50
CA ASN A 51 23.74 12.72 4.11
C ASN A 51 23.54 12.87 2.60
N SER A 52 23.59 11.77 1.87
CA SER A 52 23.27 11.72 0.45
C SER A 52 21.93 11.03 0.26
N VAL A 53 21.00 11.70 -0.41
CA VAL A 53 19.74 11.10 -0.85
C VAL A 53 19.89 10.83 -2.34
N LEU A 54 19.80 9.56 -2.74
CA LEU A 54 19.83 9.16 -4.14
C LEU A 54 18.40 9.09 -4.67
N THR A 55 18.02 10.02 -5.54
CA THR A 55 16.77 9.92 -6.31
C THR A 55 17.05 9.25 -7.64
N GLN A 56 16.24 8.27 -8.01
CA GLN A 56 16.32 7.58 -9.30
C GLN A 56 15.09 7.91 -10.13
N LYS A 57 15.30 7.92 -11.45
CA LYS A 57 14.27 8.10 -12.47
C LYS A 57 14.47 7.07 -13.56
N GLU A 58 13.39 6.41 -13.93
CA GLU A 58 13.37 5.46 -15.03
C GLU A 58 12.28 5.84 -16.02
N SER A 59 12.67 6.06 -17.28
CA SER A 59 11.76 6.44 -18.36
C SER A 59 11.40 5.21 -19.19
N ILE A 60 10.11 4.93 -19.29
CA ILE A 60 9.58 3.78 -20.02
C ILE A 60 8.62 4.25 -21.10
N TYR A 61 8.67 3.63 -22.27
CA TYR A 61 7.67 3.84 -23.31
C TYR A 61 6.33 3.25 -22.90
N TYR A 62 5.27 4.06 -22.96
CA TYR A 62 3.92 3.64 -22.63
C TYR A 62 2.91 4.34 -23.53
N ASN A 63 2.16 3.56 -24.31
CA ASN A 63 1.14 4.04 -25.25
C ASN A 63 -0.27 3.52 -24.96
N GLY A 64 -0.49 2.88 -23.81
CA GLY A 64 -1.80 2.40 -23.38
C GLY A 64 -2.69 3.52 -22.82
N THR A 65 -3.93 3.17 -22.47
CA THR A 65 -4.90 4.10 -21.87
C THR A 65 -4.59 4.34 -20.39
N MET A 66 -4.98 5.49 -19.86
CA MET A 66 -4.84 5.77 -18.42
C MET A 66 -5.55 4.73 -17.55
N SER A 67 -6.75 4.31 -17.96
CA SER A 67 -7.54 3.29 -17.28
C SER A 67 -6.77 1.97 -17.15
N LEU A 68 -6.11 1.53 -18.22
CA LEU A 68 -5.31 0.30 -18.21
C LEU A 68 -4.07 0.43 -17.33
N LEU A 69 -3.40 1.58 -17.37
CA LEU A 69 -2.26 1.87 -16.49
C LEU A 69 -2.67 1.76 -15.03
N LEU A 70 -3.72 2.47 -14.63
CA LEU A 70 -4.24 2.49 -13.26
C LEU A 70 -4.68 1.11 -12.80
N HIS A 71 -5.42 0.37 -13.64
CA HIS A 71 -5.84 -0.99 -13.33
C HIS A 71 -4.65 -1.89 -12.97
N ASN A 72 -3.54 -1.81 -13.72
CA ASN A 72 -2.35 -2.63 -13.47
C ASN A 72 -1.58 -2.16 -12.23
N LEU A 73 -1.45 -0.85 -12.02
CA LEU A 73 -0.79 -0.29 -10.83
C LEU A 73 -1.54 -0.68 -9.54
N GLN A 74 -2.88 -0.75 -9.59
CA GLN A 74 -3.71 -1.16 -8.46
C GLN A 74 -3.58 -2.64 -8.09
N GLN A 75 -3.09 -3.49 -9.01
CA GLN A 75 -2.78 -4.89 -8.68
C GLN A 75 -1.55 -5.00 -7.77
N VAL A 76 -0.70 -3.96 -7.74
CA VAL A 76 0.55 -3.96 -6.98
C VAL A 76 0.43 -3.13 -5.70
N SER A 77 -0.35 -2.05 -5.71
CA SER A 77 -0.63 -1.27 -4.50
C SER A 77 -2.09 -0.84 -4.39
N GLY A 78 -2.60 -0.80 -3.15
CA GLY A 78 -3.97 -0.38 -2.87
C GLY A 78 -4.15 1.12 -2.59
N ASP A 79 -3.06 1.88 -2.58
CA ASP A 79 -3.02 3.31 -2.23
C ASP A 79 -2.69 4.21 -3.43
N VAL A 80 -3.04 3.75 -4.64
CA VAL A 80 -2.81 4.51 -5.88
C VAL A 80 -3.66 5.77 -5.89
N VAL A 81 -3.01 6.92 -6.02
CA VAL A 81 -3.64 8.25 -6.13
C VAL A 81 -3.28 8.87 -7.47
N LEU A 82 -4.28 9.28 -8.24
CA LEU A 82 -4.13 10.00 -9.50
C LEU A 82 -4.37 11.50 -9.30
N GLU A 83 -3.48 12.31 -9.87
CA GLU A 83 -3.61 13.75 -9.97
C GLU A 83 -3.47 14.17 -11.44
N HIS A 84 -4.42 14.96 -11.94
CA HIS A 84 -4.34 15.57 -13.26
C HIS A 84 -3.60 16.90 -13.17
N ILE A 85 -2.60 17.10 -14.02
CA ILE A 85 -1.81 18.33 -14.06
C ILE A 85 -2.32 19.19 -15.21
N ASP A 86 -2.97 20.30 -14.89
CA ASP A 86 -3.42 21.28 -15.87
C ASP A 86 -2.25 22.19 -16.28
N SER A 87 -1.35 21.65 -17.10
CA SER A 87 -0.26 22.38 -17.73
C SER A 87 -0.37 22.33 -19.24
N LYS A 88 -0.13 23.46 -19.89
CA LYS A 88 -0.02 23.56 -21.36
C LYS A 88 1.40 23.34 -21.86
N ASP A 89 2.37 23.18 -20.95
CA ASP A 89 3.76 22.93 -21.29
C ASP A 89 3.97 21.44 -21.63
N PRO A 90 4.41 21.08 -22.84
CA PRO A 90 4.65 19.69 -23.22
C PRO A 90 5.82 19.04 -22.50
N SER A 91 6.64 19.81 -21.77
CA SER A 91 7.72 19.31 -20.91
C SER A 91 7.27 18.96 -19.49
N GLU A 92 6.03 19.30 -19.14
CA GLU A 92 5.39 18.91 -17.89
C GLU A 92 4.56 17.63 -18.10
N PRO A 93 4.48 16.76 -17.08
CA PRO A 93 3.63 15.59 -17.17
C PRO A 93 2.15 16.00 -17.20
N THR A 94 1.33 15.23 -17.90
CA THR A 94 -0.12 15.45 -17.92
C THR A 94 -0.79 14.87 -16.68
N HIS A 95 -0.19 13.84 -16.08
CA HIS A 95 -0.70 13.20 -14.88
C HIS A 95 0.44 12.81 -13.95
N LEU A 96 0.16 12.86 -12.65
CA LEU A 96 1.01 12.33 -11.60
C LEU A 96 0.24 11.22 -10.89
N ILE A 97 0.85 10.03 -10.80
CA ILE A 97 0.34 8.93 -10.00
C ILE A 97 1.28 8.73 -8.82
N ARG A 98 0.73 8.63 -7.61
CA ARG A 98 1.48 8.34 -6.38
C ARG A 98 1.02 7.01 -5.79
N MET A 99 1.95 6.25 -5.22
CA MET A 99 1.68 4.95 -4.61
C MET A 99 2.74 4.60 -3.58
N PHE A 100 2.47 3.59 -2.75
CA PHE A 100 3.32 3.16 -1.64
C PHE A 100 3.62 4.30 -0.66
N ASN A 101 2.58 4.99 -0.19
CA ASN A 101 2.62 6.13 0.71
C ASN A 101 3.56 7.24 0.20
N ASP A 102 3.37 7.66 -1.05
CA ASP A 102 4.18 8.66 -1.77
C ASP A 102 5.65 8.28 -2.00
N SER A 103 6.05 7.03 -1.76
CA SER A 103 7.43 6.56 -1.96
C SER A 103 7.81 6.42 -3.44
N VAL A 104 6.82 6.17 -4.30
CA VAL A 104 6.98 6.06 -5.75
C VAL A 104 6.03 7.02 -6.45
N ARG A 105 6.54 7.73 -7.47
CA ARG A 105 5.79 8.64 -8.32
C ARG A 105 5.91 8.20 -9.78
N VAL A 106 4.80 8.16 -10.51
CA VAL A 106 4.77 7.92 -11.95
C VAL A 106 4.27 9.18 -12.65
N ASN A 107 5.17 9.85 -13.36
CA ASN A 107 4.86 11.03 -14.17
C ASN A 107 4.53 10.58 -15.59
N VAL A 108 3.31 10.84 -16.05
CA VAL A 108 2.83 10.38 -17.36
C VAL A 108 2.83 11.53 -18.35
N TYR A 109 3.48 11.32 -19.49
CA TYR A 109 3.61 12.23 -20.62
C TYR A 109 2.86 11.64 -21.81
N PHE A 110 1.53 11.81 -21.81
CA PHE A 110 0.67 11.13 -22.79
C PHE A 110 0.98 11.45 -24.25
N ALA A 111 1.26 12.73 -24.56
CA ALA A 111 1.56 13.15 -25.92
C ALA A 111 2.89 12.56 -26.44
N GLN A 112 3.81 12.22 -25.53
CA GLN A 112 5.12 11.65 -25.84
C GLN A 112 5.17 10.13 -25.69
N HIS A 113 4.10 9.50 -25.20
CA HIS A 113 4.04 8.08 -24.88
C HIS A 113 5.14 7.64 -23.90
N VAL A 114 5.38 8.44 -22.85
CA VAL A 114 6.39 8.15 -21.83
C VAL A 114 5.75 8.14 -20.44
N ALA A 115 6.11 7.15 -19.63
CA ALA A 115 5.91 7.15 -18.19
C ALA A 115 7.27 7.19 -17.50
N ILE A 116 7.46 8.11 -16.55
CA ILE A 116 8.69 8.24 -15.77
C ILE A 116 8.39 7.85 -14.33
N ILE A 117 9.00 6.75 -13.89
CA ILE A 117 8.95 6.30 -12.50
C ILE A 117 10.07 7.00 -11.73
N GLU A 118 9.74 7.65 -10.62
CA GLU A 118 10.68 8.40 -9.78
C GLU A 118 10.53 7.96 -8.31
N TRP A 119 11.65 7.67 -7.65
CA TRP A 119 11.70 7.27 -6.24
C TRP A 119 13.01 7.67 -5.57
N THR A 120 13.01 7.65 -4.24
CA THR A 120 14.25 7.74 -3.44
C THR A 120 14.79 6.34 -3.19
N SER A 121 16.01 6.08 -3.66
CA SER A 121 16.64 4.76 -3.64
C SER A 121 16.93 4.28 -2.22
N ASN A 122 16.44 3.09 -1.94
CA ASN A 122 16.74 2.25 -0.79
C ASN A 122 16.13 0.87 -1.06
N PRO A 123 16.55 -0.20 -0.36
CA PRO A 123 16.12 -1.56 -0.70
C PRO A 123 14.59 -1.78 -0.75
N VAL A 124 13.82 -1.03 0.04
CA VAL A 124 12.35 -1.14 0.06
C VAL A 124 11.73 -0.40 -1.12
N ASN A 125 12.15 0.86 -1.35
CA ASN A 125 11.63 1.66 -2.45
C ASN A 125 12.10 1.14 -3.81
N ASP A 126 13.28 0.54 -3.90
CA ASP A 126 13.77 -0.10 -5.12
C ASP A 126 12.87 -1.28 -5.49
N MET A 127 12.46 -2.10 -4.51
CA MET A 127 11.48 -3.17 -4.72
C MET A 127 10.11 -2.62 -5.16
N PHE A 128 9.65 -1.50 -4.59
CA PHE A 128 8.41 -0.84 -5.01
C PHE A 128 8.51 -0.28 -6.43
N ALA A 129 9.64 0.30 -6.79
CA ALA A 129 9.90 0.79 -8.14
C ALA A 129 9.92 -0.36 -9.16
N ASP A 130 10.60 -1.48 -8.87
CA ASP A 130 10.62 -2.67 -9.72
C ASP A 130 9.21 -3.24 -9.95
N ALA A 131 8.39 -3.30 -8.89
CA ALA A 131 7.01 -3.76 -8.98
C ALA A 131 6.14 -2.80 -9.80
N THR A 132 6.38 -1.49 -9.66
CA THR A 132 5.72 -0.45 -10.46
C THR A 132 6.11 -0.57 -11.95
N LEU A 133 7.39 -0.73 -12.24
CA LEU A 133 7.93 -0.95 -13.58
C LEU A 133 7.29 -2.18 -14.23
N ALA A 134 7.25 -3.30 -13.49
CA ALA A 134 6.62 -4.53 -13.97
C ALA A 134 5.13 -4.30 -14.33
N ALA A 135 4.38 -3.55 -13.53
CA ALA A 135 2.99 -3.20 -13.82
C ALA A 135 2.83 -2.33 -15.07
N VAL A 136 3.70 -1.32 -15.25
CA VAL A 136 3.71 -0.47 -16.47
C VAL A 136 4.01 -1.31 -17.71
N LEU A 137 5.03 -2.17 -17.64
CA LEU A 137 5.41 -3.06 -18.74
C LEU A 137 4.32 -4.09 -19.03
N HIS A 138 3.65 -4.62 -18.00
CA HIS A 138 2.54 -5.54 -18.16
C HIS A 138 1.35 -4.86 -18.85
N ALA A 139 0.99 -3.65 -18.44
CA ALA A 139 -0.05 -2.85 -19.08
C ALA A 139 0.27 -2.55 -20.56
N HIS A 140 1.54 -2.29 -20.88
CA HIS A 140 1.96 -2.07 -22.26
C HIS A 140 1.91 -3.36 -23.11
N THR A 141 2.38 -4.48 -22.56
CA THR A 141 2.53 -5.74 -23.29
C THR A 141 1.21 -6.51 -23.44
N ASN A 142 0.28 -6.34 -22.50
CA ASN A 142 -0.99 -7.06 -22.46
C ASN A 142 -2.17 -6.08 -22.49
N PRO A 143 -2.45 -5.43 -23.64
CA PRO A 143 -3.52 -4.44 -23.73
C PRO A 143 -4.89 -5.10 -23.57
N ILE A 144 -5.66 -4.60 -22.61
CA ILE A 144 -7.05 -4.98 -22.37
C ILE A 144 -7.94 -3.79 -22.78
N PRO A 145 -8.99 -4.00 -23.60
CA PRO A 145 -9.91 -2.92 -23.94
C PRO A 145 -10.60 -2.33 -22.70
N ASP A 146 -10.68 -0.99 -22.62
CA ASP A 146 -11.26 -0.26 -21.49
C ASP A 146 -12.66 -0.74 -21.08
N LYS A 147 -13.49 -1.22 -22.02
CA LYS A 147 -14.83 -1.77 -21.74
C LYS A 147 -14.83 -3.02 -20.84
N HIS A 148 -13.69 -3.70 -20.70
CA HIS A 148 -13.52 -4.85 -19.82
C HIS A 148 -12.82 -4.48 -18.51
N LEU A 149 -12.42 -3.22 -18.35
CA LEU A 149 -11.85 -2.72 -17.12
C LEU A 149 -12.98 -2.16 -16.24
N GLY A 150 -12.91 -2.45 -14.94
CA GLY A 150 -13.71 -1.72 -13.96
C GLY A 150 -13.24 -0.27 -13.85
N LYS A 151 -14.02 0.58 -13.17
CA LYS A 151 -13.52 1.90 -12.82
C LYS A 151 -12.42 1.77 -11.77
N TRP A 152 -11.34 2.52 -11.94
CA TRP A 152 -10.19 2.44 -11.06
C TRP A 152 -10.47 3.05 -9.68
N ASP A 153 -11.32 4.07 -9.59
CA ASP A 153 -11.62 4.80 -8.35
C ASP A 153 -12.81 4.24 -7.57
N GLU A 154 -13.53 3.25 -8.11
CA GLU A 154 -14.65 2.62 -7.43
C GLU A 154 -14.13 1.65 -6.35
N LYS A 155 -14.34 2.02 -5.09
CA LYS A 155 -14.11 1.10 -3.98
C LYS A 155 -15.17 -0.01 -4.03
N PRO A 156 -14.76 -1.29 -4.03
CA PRO A 156 -15.72 -2.38 -3.99
C PRO A 156 -16.53 -2.31 -2.69
N GLU A 157 -17.85 -2.35 -2.80
CA GLU A 157 -18.74 -2.42 -1.64
C GLU A 157 -18.64 -3.84 -1.03
N PRO A 158 -18.11 -4.00 0.20
CA PRO A 158 -17.83 -5.34 0.74
C PRO A 158 -19.07 -6.23 0.82
N ALA A 159 -20.22 -5.63 1.16
CA ALA A 159 -21.51 -6.30 1.24
C ALA A 159 -21.92 -6.92 -0.11
N GLU A 160 -21.78 -6.14 -1.19
CA GLU A 160 -22.15 -6.58 -2.52
C GLU A 160 -21.20 -7.65 -3.07
N CYS A 161 -19.89 -7.49 -2.82
CA CYS A 161 -18.90 -8.50 -3.18
C CYS A 161 -19.20 -9.84 -2.49
N ILE A 162 -19.39 -9.83 -1.17
CA ILE A 162 -19.70 -11.04 -0.40
C ILE A 162 -21.00 -11.67 -0.87
N ARG A 163 -22.06 -10.87 -1.06
CA ARG A 163 -23.34 -11.37 -1.62
C ARG A 163 -23.12 -12.09 -2.95
N LYS A 164 -22.46 -11.43 -3.91
CA LYS A 164 -22.28 -11.96 -5.27
C LYS A 164 -21.51 -13.28 -5.27
N THR A 165 -20.41 -13.36 -4.53
CA THR A 165 -19.63 -14.60 -4.45
C THR A 165 -20.37 -15.70 -3.71
N LEU A 166 -21.14 -15.40 -2.66
CA LEU A 166 -21.96 -16.41 -1.99
C LEU A 166 -23.03 -16.96 -2.94
N SER A 167 -23.67 -16.11 -3.73
CA SER A 167 -24.61 -16.57 -4.79
C SER A 167 -23.89 -17.47 -5.81
N GLU A 168 -22.69 -17.08 -6.27
CA GLU A 168 -21.92 -17.88 -7.24
C GLU A 168 -21.45 -19.23 -6.67
N VAL A 169 -21.03 -19.27 -5.40
CA VAL A 169 -20.51 -20.48 -4.74
C VAL A 169 -21.63 -21.44 -4.33
N CYS A 170 -22.77 -20.90 -3.88
CA CYS A 170 -23.91 -21.71 -3.41
C CYS A 170 -24.84 -22.13 -4.57
N GLY A 171 -24.71 -21.50 -5.74
CA GLY A 171 -25.49 -21.81 -6.93
C GLY A 171 -26.86 -21.13 -6.96
N ASP A 172 -27.62 -21.42 -8.01
CA ASP A 172 -28.87 -20.70 -8.35
C ASP A 172 -30.01 -20.91 -7.33
N ASP A 173 -29.95 -21.98 -6.53
CA ASP A 173 -30.95 -22.30 -5.50
C ASP A 173 -30.73 -21.55 -4.18
N ALA A 174 -29.63 -20.79 -4.06
CA ALA A 174 -29.30 -20.04 -2.87
C ALA A 174 -29.95 -18.64 -2.87
N VAL A 175 -30.62 -18.31 -1.77
CA VAL A 175 -31.15 -16.96 -1.52
C VAL A 175 -30.15 -16.19 -0.69
N VAL A 176 -29.66 -15.06 -1.22
CA VAL A 176 -28.64 -14.22 -0.55
C VAL A 176 -29.12 -12.77 -0.48
N ASP A 177 -29.61 -12.37 0.68
CA ASP A 177 -30.19 -11.05 0.91
C ASP A 177 -29.33 -10.20 1.83
N VAL A 178 -29.11 -8.93 1.44
CA VAL A 178 -28.43 -7.95 2.28
C VAL A 178 -29.50 -7.19 3.07
N VAL A 179 -29.48 -7.35 4.39
CA VAL A 179 -30.42 -6.71 5.31
C VAL A 179 -29.64 -5.82 6.27
N GLY A 180 -29.60 -4.52 5.97
CA GLY A 180 -28.84 -3.55 6.76
C GLY A 180 -27.35 -3.87 6.73
N HIS A 181 -26.79 -4.25 7.88
CA HIS A 181 -25.38 -4.60 8.03
C HIS A 181 -25.13 -6.11 8.17
N SER A 182 -26.08 -6.93 7.74
CA SER A 182 -25.96 -8.38 7.73
C SER A 182 -26.38 -8.99 6.40
N ILE A 183 -25.79 -10.13 6.06
CA ILE A 183 -26.12 -10.93 4.88
C ILE A 183 -26.82 -12.19 5.36
N HIS A 184 -28.06 -12.38 4.93
CA HIS A 184 -28.81 -13.60 5.15
C HIS A 184 -28.61 -14.54 3.95
N LEU A 185 -28.22 -15.78 4.23
CA LEU A 185 -28.04 -16.83 3.23
C LEU A 185 -28.95 -18.00 3.58
N GLU A 186 -29.76 -18.45 2.62
CA GLU A 186 -30.52 -19.69 2.70
C GLU A 186 -30.15 -20.60 1.53
N VAL A 187 -29.71 -21.82 1.81
CA VAL A 187 -29.36 -22.83 0.80
C VAL A 187 -29.70 -24.22 1.33
N ASP A 188 -30.35 -25.05 0.52
CA ASP A 188 -30.80 -26.40 0.89
C ASP A 188 -31.61 -26.47 2.20
N GLY A 189 -32.42 -25.45 2.49
CA GLY A 189 -33.22 -25.34 3.72
C GLY A 189 -32.40 -25.06 4.99
N LYS A 190 -31.12 -24.73 4.85
CA LYS A 190 -30.23 -24.27 5.93
C LYS A 190 -30.04 -22.77 5.81
N SER A 191 -30.10 -22.09 6.95
CA SER A 191 -29.93 -20.65 7.00
C SER A 191 -28.65 -20.25 7.74
N ALA A 192 -28.06 -19.15 7.27
CA ALA A 192 -26.92 -18.50 7.88
C ALA A 192 -27.13 -16.97 7.88
N ASN A 193 -26.52 -16.30 8.85
CA ASN A 193 -26.47 -14.85 8.90
C ASN A 193 -25.04 -14.40 9.17
N ILE A 194 -24.54 -13.48 8.35
CA ILE A 194 -23.17 -12.94 8.37
C ILE A 194 -23.26 -11.46 8.74
N ASP A 195 -22.60 -11.04 9.82
CA ASP A 195 -22.43 -9.64 10.16
C ASP A 195 -21.24 -9.05 9.37
N ILE A 196 -21.45 -7.95 8.64
CA ILE A 196 -20.47 -7.43 7.66
C ILE A 196 -19.31 -6.69 8.36
N ASP A 197 -19.55 -6.09 9.54
CA ASP A 197 -18.57 -5.30 10.29
C ASP A 197 -17.62 -6.24 11.06
N THR A 198 -18.20 -7.24 11.72
CA THR A 198 -17.48 -8.16 12.60
C THR A 198 -17.08 -9.46 11.91
N MET A 199 -17.63 -9.74 10.73
CA MET A 199 -17.49 -11.02 10.02
C MET A 199 -17.95 -12.22 10.85
N GLN A 200 -18.82 -12.00 11.86
CA GLN A 200 -19.39 -13.08 12.64
C GLN A 200 -20.45 -13.82 11.85
N ILE A 201 -20.34 -15.15 11.81
CA ILE A 201 -21.24 -16.03 11.08
C ILE A 201 -22.06 -16.83 12.10
N THR A 202 -23.37 -16.79 11.94
CA THR A 202 -24.31 -17.60 12.71
C THR A 202 -24.97 -18.58 11.75
N CYS A 203 -24.76 -19.87 11.97
CA CYS A 203 -25.32 -20.93 11.13
C CYS A 203 -25.48 -22.20 11.97
N SER A 204 -26.59 -22.92 11.78
CA SER A 204 -26.87 -24.17 12.49
C SER A 204 -26.13 -25.37 11.90
N ASP A 205 -25.71 -25.30 10.63
CA ASP A 205 -25.03 -26.37 9.91
C ASP A 205 -23.52 -26.14 9.85
N GLN A 206 -22.75 -27.13 10.32
CA GLN A 206 -21.30 -27.00 10.45
C GLN A 206 -20.58 -26.92 9.09
N LEU A 207 -21.07 -27.64 8.06
CA LEU A 207 -20.45 -27.63 6.74
C LEU A 207 -20.67 -26.29 6.04
N LEU A 208 -21.91 -25.79 6.09
CA LEU A 208 -22.26 -24.47 5.55
C LEU A 208 -21.50 -23.35 6.30
N HIS A 209 -21.39 -23.44 7.62
CA HIS A 209 -20.59 -22.51 8.41
C HIS A 209 -19.12 -22.47 7.95
N HIS A 210 -18.48 -23.63 7.77
CA HIS A 210 -17.09 -23.70 7.30
C HIS A 210 -16.92 -23.14 5.89
N LEU A 211 -17.87 -23.40 4.99
CA LEU A 211 -17.86 -22.86 3.62
C LEU A 211 -17.92 -21.34 3.63
N ILE A 212 -18.93 -20.75 4.30
CA ILE A 212 -19.13 -19.30 4.37
C ILE A 212 -17.92 -18.64 5.01
N SER A 213 -17.41 -19.20 6.11
CA SER A 213 -16.23 -18.66 6.80
C SER A 213 -15.00 -18.60 5.88
N SER A 214 -14.76 -19.66 5.10
CA SER A 214 -13.67 -19.70 4.12
C SER A 214 -13.86 -18.66 3.01
N VAL A 215 -15.08 -18.49 2.49
CA VAL A 215 -15.40 -17.51 1.44
C VAL A 215 -15.24 -16.08 1.96
N CYS A 216 -15.85 -15.74 3.10
CA CYS A 216 -15.76 -14.41 3.71
C CYS A 216 -14.31 -14.05 4.05
N GLN A 217 -13.53 -14.99 4.60
CA GLN A 217 -12.13 -14.75 4.91
C GLN A 217 -11.29 -14.45 3.65
N LYS A 218 -11.47 -15.24 2.59
CA LYS A 218 -10.78 -14.99 1.31
C LYS A 218 -11.19 -13.65 0.69
N MET A 219 -12.47 -13.31 0.76
CA MET A 219 -12.98 -12.03 0.27
C MET A 219 -12.38 -10.86 1.04
N MET A 220 -12.31 -10.96 2.37
CA MET A 220 -11.73 -9.92 3.21
C MET A 220 -10.28 -9.64 2.84
N TYR A 221 -9.48 -10.68 2.56
CA TYR A 221 -8.10 -10.51 2.09
C TYR A 221 -8.01 -9.90 0.69
N ALA A 222 -9.00 -10.13 -0.18
CA ALA A 222 -9.04 -9.54 -1.52
C ALA A 222 -9.50 -8.07 -1.52
N LEU A 223 -10.41 -7.71 -0.61
CA LEU A 223 -10.98 -6.37 -0.49
C LEU A 223 -10.13 -5.42 0.36
N THR A 224 -9.30 -5.96 1.25
CA THR A 224 -8.41 -5.15 2.09
C THR A 224 -7.05 -5.05 1.42
N PRO A 225 -6.60 -3.85 1.01
CA PRO A 225 -5.27 -3.71 0.46
C PRO A 225 -4.23 -4.06 1.52
N VAL A 226 -3.22 -4.84 1.12
CA VAL A 226 -2.13 -5.35 1.99
C VAL A 226 -1.39 -4.21 2.72
N CYS A 227 -1.46 -2.98 2.18
CA CYS A 227 -0.83 -1.78 2.72
C CYS A 227 -1.75 -0.90 3.59
N SER A 228 -2.86 -1.40 4.15
CA SER A 228 -3.64 -0.63 5.13
C SER A 228 -3.03 -0.55 6.53
N ALA A 229 -1.79 -1.04 6.71
CA ALA A 229 -1.00 -0.74 7.90
C ALA A 229 -0.66 0.74 7.90
N ALA A 230 -1.60 1.57 8.37
CA ALA A 230 -1.26 2.83 9.00
C ALA A 230 -0.10 2.53 9.94
N PRO A 231 1.01 3.30 9.90
CA PRO A 231 2.07 3.10 10.86
C PRO A 231 1.40 3.14 12.21
N SER A 232 1.42 2.00 12.92
CA SER A 232 1.11 2.00 14.33
C SER A 232 1.93 3.16 14.86
N LYS A 233 1.27 4.17 15.43
CA LYS A 233 1.96 5.07 16.34
C LYS A 233 2.52 4.12 17.38
N GLN A 234 3.76 3.69 17.18
CA GLN A 234 4.55 3.05 18.20
C GLN A 234 4.77 4.20 19.17
N THR A 235 3.80 4.35 20.06
CA THR A 235 4.02 4.95 21.35
C THR A 235 4.98 4.00 22.04
N ILE A 236 6.26 4.26 21.85
CA ILE A 236 7.34 3.84 22.74
C ILE A 236 7.98 5.14 23.20
#